data_AF-J1H1S2-F1
#
_entry.id   AF-J1H1S2-F1
#
_cell.length_a   1.000
_cell.length_b   1.000
_cell.length_c   1.000
_cell.angle_alpha   90.00
_cell.angle_beta   90.00
_cell.angle_gamma   90.00
#
_symmetry.space_group_name_H-M   'P 1'
#
loop_
_entity.id
_entity.type
_entity.pdbx_description
1 polymer ?
#
loop_
_entity_poly.entity_id
_entity_poly.type
_entity_poly.pdbx_seq_one_letter_code
_entity_poly.pdbx_strand_id
1 'polypeptide(L)'
;MLIEATGLYDDSKTGIGSFDLYNKDISEIKERYKNDPYAYHVVVDEYLDRRDAYRKDALKWLDIIKSMRWKYSISKVGLFYFDGYDITARIKFPIYIRKYYILDETNEYDLMKIGNCEIAFFE
;
A
#
# COMPACT_ATOMS: atom_id res chain seq x y z
N MET A 1 -17.40 -2.23 8.76
CA MET A 1 -16.51 -1.09 9.01
C MET A 1 -15.50 -1.07 7.89
N LEU A 2 -15.62 -0.13 6.96
CA LEU A 2 -14.56 0.12 5.98
C LEU A 2 -13.40 0.75 6.75
N ILE A 3 -12.21 0.17 6.65
CA ILE A 3 -10.98 0.76 7.17
C ILE A 3 -10.30 1.39 5.95
N GLU A 4 -10.29 2.71 5.87
CA GLU A 4 -9.48 3.40 4.87
C GLU A 4 -8.02 3.06 5.10
N ALA A 5 -7.33 2.69 4.03
CA ALA A 5 -5.97 2.16 4.11
C ALA A 5 -4.94 3.25 4.50
N THR A 6 -5.16 4.52 4.12
CA THR A 6 -4.16 5.60 4.25
C THR A 6 -4.70 6.95 4.73
N GLY A 7 -6.00 7.23 4.61
CA GLY A 7 -6.56 8.56 4.90
C GLY A 7 -6.05 9.69 4.00
N LEU A 8 -5.31 9.37 2.93
CA LEU A 8 -4.87 10.29 1.88
C LEU A 8 -5.81 10.10 0.69
N TYR A 9 -6.28 11.21 0.09
CA TYR A 9 -7.07 11.17 -1.15
C TYR A 9 -6.33 10.34 -2.22
N ASP A 10 -7.12 9.56 -2.97
CA ASP A 10 -6.73 8.33 -3.66
C ASP A 10 -5.71 8.51 -4.81
N ASP A 11 -4.42 8.53 -4.45
CA ASP A 11 -3.31 8.23 -5.37
C ASP A 11 -2.95 6.73 -5.37
N SER A 12 -3.80 5.89 -4.78
CA SER A 12 -3.56 4.48 -4.61
C SER A 12 -3.80 3.78 -5.93
N LYS A 13 -2.73 3.29 -6.57
CA LYS A 13 -2.83 2.42 -7.76
C LYS A 13 -2.56 0.95 -7.43
N THR A 14 -2.10 0.66 -6.21
CA THR A 14 -1.59 -0.65 -5.77
C THR A 14 -1.61 -0.79 -4.24
N GLY A 15 -2.15 -1.89 -3.72
CA GLY A 15 -1.96 -2.30 -2.33
C GLY A 15 -2.45 -1.27 -1.33
N ILE A 16 -1.54 -0.82 -0.45
CA ILE A 16 -1.85 0.16 0.60
C ILE A 16 -1.73 1.60 0.08
N GLY A 17 -1.05 1.89 -1.04
CA GLY A 17 -0.85 3.26 -1.51
C GLY A 17 -0.34 3.34 -2.95
N SER A 18 0.65 4.20 -3.23
CA SER A 18 1.28 4.25 -4.56
C SER A 18 2.63 3.55 -4.52
N PHE A 19 2.72 2.35 -5.09
CA PHE A 19 3.97 1.60 -5.17
C PHE A 19 5.05 2.34 -5.97
N ASP A 20 4.64 2.99 -7.06
CA ASP A 20 5.54 3.78 -7.91
C ASP A 20 6.18 4.94 -7.11
N LEU A 21 5.38 5.66 -6.31
CA LEU A 21 5.91 6.72 -5.44
C LEU A 21 6.76 6.14 -4.31
N TYR A 22 6.33 5.03 -3.71
CA TYR A 22 7.05 4.38 -2.62
C TYR A 22 8.47 3.93 -3.04
N ASN A 23 8.60 3.38 -4.25
CA ASN A 23 9.86 2.85 -4.77
C ASN A 23 10.63 3.84 -5.66
N LYS A 24 10.16 5.10 -5.77
CA LYS A 24 10.78 6.09 -6.64
C LYS A 24 12.17 6.48 -6.15
N ASP A 25 13.16 6.41 -7.05
CA ASP A 25 14.42 7.09 -6.82
C ASP A 25 14.22 8.60 -7.03
N ILE A 26 14.41 9.37 -5.96
CA ILE A 26 14.24 10.83 -5.97
C ILE A 26 15.57 11.57 -6.11
N SER A 27 16.68 10.90 -6.41
CA SER A 27 18.01 11.50 -6.54
C SER A 27 18.04 12.60 -7.61
N GLU A 28 17.42 12.36 -8.77
CA GLU A 28 17.30 13.37 -9.83
C GLU A 28 16.45 14.57 -9.41
N ILE A 29 15.41 14.34 -8.60
CA ILE A 29 14.54 15.40 -8.10
C ILE A 29 15.30 16.26 -7.09
N LYS A 30 16.06 15.64 -6.18
CA LYS A 30 16.94 16.34 -5.24
C LYS A 30 17.96 17.19 -5.97
N GLU A 31 18.62 16.62 -6.98
CA GLU A 31 19.63 17.33 -7.76
C GLU A 31 19.04 18.52 -8.53
N ARG A 32 17.83 18.37 -9.09
CA ARG A 32 17.11 19.45 -9.79
C ARG A 32 16.81 20.64 -8.89
N TYR A 33 16.42 20.41 -7.64
CA TYR A 33 16.01 21.47 -6.71
C TYR A 33 17.09 21.87 -5.68
N LYS A 34 18.33 21.34 -5.79
CA LYS A 34 19.39 21.58 -4.81
C LYS A 34 19.74 23.06 -4.56
N ASN A 35 19.49 23.92 -5.55
CA ASN A 35 19.78 25.36 -5.50
C ASN A 35 18.55 26.22 -5.21
N ASP A 36 17.38 25.61 -5.00
CA ASP A 36 16.13 26.29 -4.63
C ASP A 36 15.60 25.67 -3.33
N PRO A 37 15.97 26.24 -2.15
CA PRO A 37 15.57 25.67 -0.87
C PRO A 37 14.05 25.59 -0.69
N TYR A 38 13.30 26.55 -1.24
CA TYR A 38 11.84 26.55 -1.12
C TYR A 38 11.24 25.41 -1.94
N ALA A 39 11.60 25.29 -3.22
CA ALA A 39 11.11 24.21 -4.07
C ALA A 39 11.60 22.84 -3.59
N TYR A 40 12.81 22.77 -3.02
CA TYR A 40 13.33 21.55 -2.39
C TYR A 40 12.41 21.09 -1.27
N HIS A 41 12.12 21.95 -0.28
CA HIS A 41 11.27 21.59 0.85
C HIS A 41 9.84 21.27 0.40
N VAL A 42 9.26 22.03 -0.52
CA VAL A 42 7.90 21.76 -1.01
C VAL A 42 7.83 20.41 -1.73
N VAL A 43 8.77 20.10 -2.61
CA VAL A 43 8.68 18.92 -3.47
C VAL A 43 9.33 17.69 -2.83
N VAL A 44 10.58 17.78 -2.39
CA VAL A 44 11.34 16.63 -1.89
C VAL A 44 10.76 16.13 -0.57
N ASP A 45 10.43 17.03 0.36
CA ASP A 45 9.88 16.60 1.65
C ASP A 45 8.50 15.97 1.46
N GLU A 46 7.67 16.48 0.53
CA GLU A 46 6.39 15.83 0.19
C GLU A 46 6.59 14.38 -0.28
N TYR A 47 7.54 14.12 -1.17
CA TYR A 47 7.85 12.75 -1.61
C TYR A 47 8.31 11.86 -0.45
N LEU A 48 9.15 12.38 0.44
CA LEU A 48 9.67 11.65 1.59
C LEU A 48 8.56 11.34 2.60
N ASP A 49 7.75 12.34 2.95
CA ASP A 49 6.65 12.24 3.89
C ASP A 49 5.60 11.23 3.42
N ARG A 50 5.24 11.27 2.13
CA ARG A 50 4.29 10.32 1.54
C ARG A 50 4.85 8.90 1.54
N ARG A 51 6.13 8.71 1.20
CA ARG A 51 6.79 7.40 1.24
C ARG A 51 6.81 6.84 2.66
N ASP A 52 7.13 7.67 3.65
CA ASP A 52 7.16 7.29 5.05
C ASP A 52 5.77 6.97 5.59
N ALA A 53 4.74 7.70 5.16
CA ALA A 53 3.35 7.39 5.46
C ALA A 53 2.95 6.02 4.91
N TYR A 54 3.18 5.75 3.62
CA TYR A 54 2.89 4.45 3.01
C TYR A 54 3.61 3.30 3.70
N ARG A 55 4.87 3.51 4.10
CA ARG A 55 5.63 2.53 4.88
C ARG A 55 4.94 2.22 6.21
N LYS A 56 4.55 3.25 6.96
CA LYS A 56 3.88 3.10 8.26
C LYS A 56 2.54 2.38 8.12
N ASP A 57 1.77 2.71 7.10
CA ASP A 57 0.49 2.07 6.84
C ASP A 57 0.66 0.59 6.46
N ALA A 58 1.63 0.26 5.59
CA ALA A 58 1.95 -1.12 5.26
C ALA A 58 2.35 -1.94 6.50
N LEU A 59 3.22 -1.40 7.36
CA LEU A 59 3.59 -2.06 8.62
C LEU A 59 2.37 -2.28 9.54
N LYS A 60 1.51 -1.27 9.67
CA LYS A 60 0.25 -1.37 10.43
C LYS A 60 -0.65 -2.48 9.89
N TRP A 61 -0.74 -2.63 8.56
CA TRP A 61 -1.50 -3.72 7.95
C TRP A 61 -0.89 -5.09 8.23
N LEU A 62 0.45 -5.25 8.23
CA LEU A 62 1.09 -6.49 8.68
C LEU A 62 0.70 -6.83 10.12
N ASP A 63 0.72 -5.85 11.02
CA ASP A 63 0.36 -6.04 12.42
C ASP A 63 -1.11 -6.45 12.57
N ILE A 64 -2.01 -5.87 11.77
CA ILE A 64 -3.42 -6.27 11.71
C ILE A 64 -3.54 -7.73 11.24
N ILE A 65 -2.85 -8.12 10.16
CA ILE A 65 -2.87 -9.48 9.62
C ILE A 65 -2.39 -10.49 10.66
N LYS A 66 -1.26 -10.22 11.31
CA LYS A 66 -0.70 -11.04 12.39
C LYS A 66 -1.67 -11.15 13.57
N SER A 67 -2.24 -10.03 13.99
CA SER A 67 -3.21 -9.97 15.09
C SER A 67 -4.49 -10.75 14.78
N MET A 68 -4.98 -10.70 13.54
CA MET A 68 -6.15 -11.46 13.10
C MET A 68 -5.91 -12.96 13.18
N ARG A 69 -4.76 -13.45 12.68
CA ARG A 69 -4.41 -14.87 12.78
C ARG A 69 -4.36 -15.34 14.23
N TRP A 70 -3.70 -14.58 15.09
CA TRP A 70 -3.59 -14.93 16.50
C TRP A 70 -4.93 -14.88 17.23
N LYS A 71 -5.68 -13.77 17.11
CA LYS A 71 -6.94 -13.55 17.83
C LYS A 71 -8.06 -14.49 17.41
N TYR A 72 -8.12 -14.85 16.14
CA TYR A 72 -9.19 -15.70 15.60
C TYR A 72 -8.74 -17.14 15.33
N SER A 73 -7.48 -17.48 15.63
CA SER A 73 -6.89 -18.81 15.38
C SER A 73 -7.10 -19.30 13.94
N ILE A 74 -6.95 -18.39 12.97
CA ILE A 74 -7.10 -18.68 11.54
C ILE A 74 -5.75 -18.94 10.89
N SER A 75 -5.69 -19.94 10.01
CA SER A 75 -4.46 -20.33 9.31
C SER A 75 -4.09 -19.36 8.19
N LYS A 76 -5.03 -18.58 7.67
CA LYS A 76 -4.84 -17.72 6.49
C LYS A 76 -5.64 -16.43 6.59
N VAL A 77 -5.05 -15.33 6.17
CA VAL A 77 -5.71 -14.02 5.99
C VAL A 77 -5.55 -13.58 4.54
N GLY A 78 -6.58 -12.98 3.95
CA GLY A 78 -6.54 -12.41 2.61
C GLY A 78 -6.64 -10.89 2.65
N LEU A 79 -5.76 -10.19 1.91
CA LEU A 79 -5.91 -8.76 1.62
C LEU A 79 -6.32 -8.60 0.16
N PHE A 80 -7.32 -7.75 -0.07
CA PHE A 80 -7.87 -7.47 -1.39
C PHE A 80 -7.80 -5.97 -1.66
N TYR A 81 -7.15 -5.60 -2.76
CA TYR A 81 -7.13 -4.23 -3.24
C TYR A 81 -7.98 -4.11 -4.51
N PHE A 82 -8.88 -3.13 -4.50
CA PHE A 82 -9.81 -2.86 -5.58
C PHE A 82 -10.03 -1.36 -5.69
N ASP A 83 -9.74 -0.85 -6.88
CA ASP A 83 -10.09 0.51 -7.30
C ASP A 83 -11.34 0.44 -8.17
N GLY A 84 -12.43 1.06 -7.71
CA GLY A 84 -13.70 1.09 -8.41
C GLY A 84 -14.64 2.15 -7.84
N TYR A 85 -14.93 3.16 -8.66
CA TYR A 85 -15.79 4.32 -8.34
C TYR A 85 -17.25 3.97 -8.00
N ASP A 86 -17.70 2.73 -8.23
CA ASP A 86 -19.09 2.32 -8.04
C ASP A 86 -19.22 1.09 -7.14
N ILE A 87 -19.15 1.32 -5.82
CA ILE A 87 -19.54 0.34 -4.79
C ILE A 87 -21.05 -0.02 -4.89
N THR A 88 -21.82 0.74 -5.67
CA THR A 88 -23.28 0.62 -5.77
C THR A 88 -23.78 -0.32 -6.87
N ALA A 89 -22.95 -0.67 -7.85
CA ALA A 89 -23.32 -1.62 -8.89
C ALA A 89 -22.99 -3.06 -8.45
N ARG A 90 -23.84 -4.04 -8.77
CA ARG A 90 -23.57 -5.48 -8.54
C ARG A 90 -22.17 -5.83 -9.04
N ILE A 91 -21.22 -5.96 -8.11
CA ILE A 91 -19.82 -6.24 -8.41
C ILE A 91 -19.75 -7.66 -9.01
N LYS A 92 -19.57 -7.76 -10.33
CA LYS A 92 -19.00 -8.96 -10.92
C LYS A 92 -17.51 -8.92 -10.60
N PHE A 93 -17.13 -9.60 -9.53
CA PHE A 93 -15.73 -9.76 -9.15
C PHE A 93 -14.95 -10.31 -10.37
N PRO A 94 -14.00 -9.56 -10.96
CA PRO A 94 -13.18 -10.06 -12.06
C PRO A 94 -12.39 -11.31 -11.63
N ILE A 95 -11.84 -12.05 -12.59
CA ILE A 95 -10.93 -13.16 -12.29
C ILE A 95 -9.70 -12.58 -11.60
N TYR A 96 -9.54 -12.87 -10.32
CA TYR A 96 -8.42 -12.37 -9.52
C TYR A 96 -7.17 -13.20 -9.66
N ILE A 97 -6.05 -12.50 -9.70
CA ILE A 97 -4.75 -13.12 -9.47
C ILE A 97 -4.64 -13.41 -7.97
N ARG A 98 -4.34 -14.66 -7.64
CA ARG A 98 -4.08 -15.07 -6.26
C ARG A 98 -2.58 -15.13 -6.05
N LYS A 99 -2.09 -14.42 -5.03
CA LYS A 99 -0.72 -14.56 -4.55
C LYS A 99 -0.71 -15.11 -3.14
N TYR A 100 0.36 -15.81 -2.80
CA TYR A 100 0.54 -16.46 -1.51
C TYR A 100 1.86 -15.98 -0.93
N TYR A 101 1.82 -15.62 0.34
CA TYR A 101 2.93 -15.06 1.10
C TYR A 101 3.09 -15.85 2.39
N ILE A 102 4.34 -16.13 2.75
CA ILE A 102 4.69 -16.65 4.08
C ILE A 102 4.71 -15.43 5.01
N LEU A 103 3.82 -15.37 5.99
CA LEU A 103 3.60 -14.17 6.81
C LEU A 103 4.86 -13.72 7.56
N ASP A 104 5.65 -14.68 8.04
CA ASP A 104 6.88 -14.39 8.79
C ASP A 104 8.00 -13.84 7.90
N GLU A 105 7.91 -14.05 6.58
CA GLU A 105 8.85 -13.53 5.58
C GLU A 105 8.32 -12.25 4.90
N THR A 106 7.05 -11.89 5.12
CA THR A 106 6.39 -10.75 4.48
C THR A 106 6.84 -9.43 5.12
N ASN A 107 7.19 -8.46 4.29
CA ASN A 107 7.55 -7.10 4.72
C ASN A 107 6.65 -6.03 4.05
N GLU A 108 6.91 -4.76 4.36
CA GLU A 108 6.11 -3.65 3.84
C GLU A 108 6.09 -3.56 2.31
N TYR A 109 7.17 -3.97 1.63
CA TYR A 109 7.29 -3.92 0.18
C TYR A 109 6.31 -4.90 -0.48
N ASP A 110 6.12 -6.07 0.10
CA ASP A 110 5.20 -7.10 -0.40
C ASP A 110 3.76 -6.60 -0.41
N LEU A 111 3.34 -5.91 0.67
CA LEU A 111 2.02 -5.29 0.78
C LEU A 111 1.83 -4.14 -0.20
N MET A 112 2.86 -3.30 -0.37
CA MET A 112 2.79 -2.16 -1.28
C MET A 112 2.67 -2.60 -2.75
N LYS A 113 3.17 -3.79 -3.11
CA LYS A 113 3.19 -4.31 -4.48
C LYS A 113 1.91 -5.03 -4.91
N ILE A 114 0.93 -5.22 -4.02
CA ILE A 114 -0.32 -5.92 -4.35
C ILE A 114 -1.06 -5.15 -5.45
N GLY A 115 -1.31 -5.80 -6.59
CA GLY A 115 -1.91 -5.14 -7.75
C GLY A 115 -3.43 -4.95 -7.63
N ASN A 116 -4.00 -4.12 -8.52
CA ASN A 116 -5.45 -4.07 -8.70
C ASN A 116 -5.96 -5.45 -9.14
N CYS A 117 -7.09 -5.87 -8.58
CA CYS A 117 -7.66 -7.21 -8.82
C CYS A 117 -6.70 -8.34 -8.41
N GLU A 118 -5.95 -8.13 -7.33
CA GLU A 118 -5.12 -9.16 -6.70
C GLU A 118 -5.64 -9.46 -5.29
N ILE A 119 -5.65 -10.75 -4.95
CA ILE A 119 -5.86 -11.22 -3.58
C ILE A 119 -4.55 -11.80 -3.09
N ALA A 120 -3.97 -11.17 -2.07
CA ALA A 120 -2.79 -11.68 -1.36
C ALA A 120 -3.21 -12.49 -0.15
N PHE A 121 -2.84 -13.77 -0.11
CA PHE A 121 -3.07 -14.67 1.02
C PHE A 121 -1.80 -14.80 1.85
N PHE A 122 -1.92 -14.63 3.17
CA PHE A 122 -0.83 -14.71 4.12
C PHE A 122 -1.02 -15.95 5.00
N GLU A 123 -0.05 -16.87 4.95
CA GLU A 123 -0.02 -18.18 5.62
C GLU A 123 1.15 -18.31 6.60
#